data_AF-A0A377PLP2-F1
#
_entry.id   AF-A0A377PLP2-F1
#
_cell.length_a   1.000
_cell.length_b   1.000
_cell.length_c   1.000
_cell.angle_alpha   90.00
_cell.angle_beta   90.00
_cell.angle_gamma   90.00
#
_symmetry.space_group_name_H-M   'P 1'
#
loop_
_entity.id
_entity.type
_entity.pdbx_description
1 polymer ?
#
loop_
_entity_poly.entity_id
_entity_poly.type
_entity_poly.pdbx_seq_one_letter_code
_entity_poly.pdbx_strand_id
1 'polypeptide(L)'
;MPIIENLCPCLQSVFIRRVDSVEQVRHKVSQAWTISNEKKEEKCRSCCRLLLTAGEKRVIHYLYRGFSVSQVGNILGIGMKMASQRKREVMRKYNLHSDVELWNFLNKWREYLIPSE
;
A
#
# COMPACT_ATOMS: atom_id res chain seq x y z
N MET A 1 17.11 1.59 3.10
CA MET A 1 15.66 1.47 2.84
C MET A 1 15.28 2.48 1.76
N PRO A 2 14.86 2.06 0.55
CA PRO A 2 14.18 2.95 -0.36
C PRO A 2 12.68 2.65 -0.41
N ILE A 3 11.91 3.63 0.08
CA ILE A 3 10.74 4.26 -0.57
C ILE A 3 9.68 3.32 -1.20
N ILE A 4 8.76 2.83 -0.37
CA ILE A 4 7.31 2.82 -0.70
C ILE A 4 6.53 3.16 0.58
N GLU A 5 6.93 4.21 1.30
CA GLU A 5 6.23 4.53 2.55
C GLU A 5 4.84 5.14 2.33
N ASN A 6 4.52 5.66 1.15
CA ASN A 6 3.26 6.36 0.90
C ASN A 6 2.86 6.37 -0.59
N LEU A 7 2.80 5.23 -1.28
CA LEU A 7 2.08 5.24 -2.55
C LEU A 7 0.57 5.23 -2.24
N CYS A 8 -0.02 6.42 -2.20
CA CYS A 8 -1.48 6.53 -2.27
C CYS A 8 -1.95 5.81 -3.54
N PRO A 9 -2.96 4.94 -3.47
CA PRO A 9 -3.49 4.27 -4.67
C PRO A 9 -4.11 5.24 -5.70
N CYS A 10 -4.25 6.53 -5.38
CA CYS A 10 -4.57 7.60 -6.32
C CYS A 10 -3.34 8.28 -6.96
N LEU A 11 -2.14 7.68 -6.87
CA LEU A 11 -0.96 8.22 -7.54
C LEU A 11 -1.19 8.19 -9.06
N GLN A 12 -1.49 9.35 -9.65
CA GLN A 12 -1.49 9.49 -11.11
C GLN A 12 -0.05 9.53 -11.60
N SER A 13 0.46 8.37 -12.03
CA SER A 13 1.75 8.27 -12.71
C SER A 13 1.58 8.38 -14.22
N VAL A 14 2.47 9.12 -14.88
CA VAL A 14 2.54 9.18 -16.35
C VAL A 14 3.60 8.20 -16.82
N PHE A 15 3.23 7.29 -17.73
CA PHE A 15 4.18 6.34 -18.30
C PHE A 15 4.85 6.90 -19.56
N ILE A 16 6.17 7.07 -19.49
CA ILE A 16 7.03 7.51 -20.59
C ILE A 16 7.89 6.33 -21.04
N ARG A 17 7.81 5.98 -22.32
CA ARG A 17 8.67 4.95 -22.92
C ARG A 17 9.95 5.59 -23.44
N ARG A 18 11.05 4.83 -23.47
CA ARG A 18 12.32 5.29 -24.04
C ARG A 18 12.24 5.64 -25.53
N VAL A 19 11.27 5.06 -26.24
CA VAL A 19 11.04 5.30 -27.68
C VAL A 19 10.12 6.48 -27.95
N ASP A 20 9.57 7.12 -26.91
CA ASP A 20 8.69 8.27 -27.11
C ASP A 20 9.54 9.48 -27.55
N SER A 21 9.09 10.18 -28.59
CA SER A 21 9.72 11.42 -29.01
C SER A 21 9.51 12.53 -27.98
N VAL A 22 10.35 13.57 -28.01
CA VAL A 22 10.23 14.73 -27.10
C VAL A 22 8.83 15.34 -27.16
N GLU A 23 8.21 15.41 -28.35
CA GLU A 23 6.86 15.95 -28.51
C GLU A 23 5.79 15.06 -27.86
N GLN A 24 5.94 13.73 -27.96
CA GLN A 24 5.04 12.78 -27.28
C GLN A 24 5.19 12.85 -25.77
N VAL A 25 6.41 13.00 -25.26
CA VAL A 25 6.67 13.21 -23.83
C VAL A 25 6.03 14.52 -23.37
N ARG A 26 6.23 15.62 -24.12
CA ARG A 26 5.61 16.91 -23.81
C ARG A 26 4.09 16.78 -23.73
N HIS A 27 3.46 16.17 -24.73
CA HIS A 27 2.02 15.97 -24.74
C HIS A 27 1.53 15.16 -23.53
N LYS A 28 2.18 14.04 -23.22
CA LYS A 28 1.83 13.19 -22.06
C LYS A 28 1.94 13.95 -20.74
N VAL A 29 3.01 14.73 -20.56
CA VAL A 29 3.23 15.53 -19.34
C VAL A 29 2.20 16.65 -19.25
N SER A 30 1.99 17.42 -20.33
CA SER A 30 1.01 18.52 -20.36
C SER A 30 -0.40 18.03 -20.10
N GLN A 31 -0.81 16.91 -20.71
CA GLN A 31 -2.13 16.32 -20.51
C GLN A 31 -2.33 15.89 -19.05
N ALA A 32 -1.34 15.21 -18.46
CA ALA A 32 -1.41 14.80 -17.07
C ALA A 32 -1.43 16.00 -16.11
N TRP A 33 -0.69 17.06 -16.43
CA TRP A 33 -0.68 18.31 -15.66
C TRP A 33 -2.05 18.99 -15.67
N THR A 34 -2.71 19.06 -16.83
CA THR A 34 -4.08 19.60 -16.93
C THR A 34 -5.06 18.78 -16.11
N ILE A 35 -5.04 17.44 -16.23
CA ILE A 35 -5.92 16.56 -15.46
C ILE A 35 -5.68 16.68 -13.94
N SER A 36 -4.41 16.86 -13.53
CA SER A 36 -4.04 17.07 -12.13
C SER A 36 -4.47 18.43 -11.59
N ASN A 37 -4.52 19.47 -12.42
CA ASN A 37 -4.94 20.81 -12.00
C ASN A 37 -6.47 20.98 -11.99
N GLU A 38 -7.19 20.30 -12.89
CA GLU A 38 -8.66 20.29 -12.89
C GLU A 38 -9.20 19.49 -11.69
N LYS A 39 -8.51 18.42 -11.30
CA LYS A 39 -8.77 17.69 -10.06
C LYS A 39 -8.06 18.39 -8.92
N LYS A 40 -8.70 19.39 -8.28
CA LYS A 40 -8.25 19.89 -6.97
C LYS A 40 -7.89 18.69 -6.09
N GLU A 41 -6.67 18.67 -5.53
CA GLU A 41 -6.20 17.65 -4.60
C GLU A 41 -7.10 17.60 -3.35
N GLU A 42 -8.29 17.05 -3.48
CA GLU A 42 -8.85 16.30 -2.39
C GLU A 42 -7.96 15.07 -2.30
N LYS A 43 -7.04 15.04 -1.33
CA LYS A 43 -6.47 13.79 -0.83
C LYS A 43 -7.62 12.81 -0.81
N CYS A 44 -7.62 11.85 -1.75
CA CYS A 44 -8.79 11.03 -1.98
C CYS A 44 -9.15 10.42 -0.62
N ARG A 45 -10.31 10.79 -0.05
CA ARG A 45 -10.68 10.34 1.31
C ARG A 45 -10.65 8.80 1.39
N SER A 46 -10.89 8.14 0.25
CA SER A 46 -10.72 6.70 0.03
C SER A 46 -9.27 6.23 0.16
N CYS A 47 -8.29 6.97 -0.35
CA CYS A 47 -6.87 6.61 -0.34
C CYS A 47 -6.19 6.84 1.01
N CYS A 48 -6.55 7.88 1.76
CA CYS A 48 -6.06 8.03 3.13
C CYS A 48 -6.55 6.91 4.06
N ARG A 49 -7.74 6.34 3.81
CA ARG A 49 -8.22 5.15 4.54
C ARG A 49 -7.36 3.93 4.29
N LEU A 50 -6.65 3.86 3.16
CA LEU A 50 -5.78 2.74 2.79
C LEU A 50 -4.38 2.83 3.41
N LEU A 51 -4.03 3.95 4.07
CA LEU A 51 -2.75 4.07 4.76
C LEU A 51 -2.76 3.27 6.07
N LEU A 52 -1.74 2.44 6.25
CA LEU A 52 -1.51 1.72 7.49
C LEU A 52 -0.81 2.61 8.52
N THR A 53 -1.37 2.64 9.73
CA THR A 53 -0.74 3.22 10.92
C THR A 53 0.53 2.44 11.28
N ALA A 54 1.41 3.05 12.07
CA ALA A 54 2.62 2.37 12.57
C ALA A 54 2.29 1.07 13.33
N GLY A 55 1.19 1.05 14.09
CA GLY A 55 0.74 -0.13 14.83
C GLY A 55 0.27 -1.27 13.92
N GLU A 56 -0.47 -0.94 12.87
CA GLU A 56 -0.91 -1.91 11.86
C GLU A 56 0.26 -2.44 11.04
N LYS A 57 1.17 -1.56 10.60
CA LYS A 57 2.40 -1.94 9.88
C LYS A 57 3.20 -2.98 10.67
N ARG A 58 3.40 -2.76 11.97
CA ARG A 58 4.12 -3.70 12.85
C ARG A 58 3.41 -5.05 12.97
N VAL A 59 2.08 -5.06 13.12
CA VAL A 59 1.31 -6.33 13.18
C VAL A 59 1.43 -7.10 11.87
N ILE A 60 1.23 -6.42 10.74
CA ILE A 60 1.31 -7.02 9.41
C ILE A 60 2.72 -7.53 9.09
N HIS A 61 3.76 -6.81 9.51
CA HIS A 61 5.15 -7.26 9.35
C HIS A 61 5.40 -8.63 9.99
N TYR A 62 4.98 -8.82 11.24
CA TYR A 62 5.17 -10.11 11.90
C TYR A 62 4.22 -11.20 11.38
N LEU A 63 2.98 -10.86 11.02
CA LEU A 63 2.11 -11.81 10.33
C LEU A 63 2.77 -12.30 9.05
N TYR A 64 3.25 -11.39 8.20
CA TYR A 64 3.97 -11.72 6.97
C TYR A 64 5.17 -12.66 7.19
N ARG A 65 5.88 -12.54 8.31
CA ARG A 65 7.00 -13.43 8.67
C ARG A 65 6.57 -14.82 9.19
N GLY A 66 5.28 -15.12 9.21
CA GLY A 66 4.73 -16.42 9.60
C GLY A 66 4.34 -16.54 11.08
N PHE A 67 4.37 -15.45 11.85
CA PHE A 67 3.94 -15.48 13.25
C PHE A 67 2.41 -15.50 13.35
N SER A 68 1.88 -16.29 14.29
CA SER A 68 0.44 -16.26 14.62
C SER A 68 0.05 -14.97 15.34
N VAL A 69 -1.24 -14.59 15.29
CA VAL A 69 -1.75 -13.38 15.95
C VAL A 69 -1.45 -13.35 17.46
N SER A 70 -1.45 -14.52 18.12
CA SER A 70 -1.07 -14.65 19.52
C SER A 70 0.41 -14.31 19.73
N GLN A 71 1.30 -14.89 18.92
CA GLN A 71 2.73 -14.60 18.96
C GLN A 71 3.01 -13.13 18.67
N VAL A 72 2.34 -12.52 17.68
CA VAL A 72 2.47 -11.09 17.38
C VAL A 72 2.04 -10.23 18.57
N GLY A 73 0.94 -10.59 19.24
CA GLY A 73 0.48 -9.90 20.45
C GLY A 73 1.53 -9.90 21.57
N ASN A 74 2.22 -11.03 21.75
CA ASN A 74 3.29 -11.19 22.73
C ASN A 74 4.55 -10.41 22.33
N ILE A 75 5.01 -10.54 21.08
CA ILE A 75 6.20 -9.85 20.56
C ILE A 75 6.05 -8.32 20.65
N LEU A 76 4.85 -7.81 20.37
CA LEU A 76 4.58 -6.37 20.36
C LEU A 76 4.18 -5.81 21.73
N GLY A 77 3.94 -6.66 22.74
CA GLY A 77 3.47 -6.23 24.07
C GLY A 77 2.08 -5.60 24.06
N ILE A 78 1.23 -5.92 23.07
CA ILE A 78 -0.12 -5.32 22.91
C ILE A 78 -1.25 -6.29 23.23
N GLY A 79 -0.94 -7.56 23.46
CA GLY A 79 -1.91 -8.62 23.69
C GLY A 79 -2.62 -9.12 22.41
N MET A 80 -3.07 -10.38 22.45
CA MET A 80 -3.69 -11.07 21.31
C MET A 80 -4.91 -10.32 20.74
N LYS A 81 -5.78 -9.78 21.62
CA LYS A 81 -7.01 -9.09 21.19
C LYS A 81 -6.70 -7.86 20.34
N MET A 82 -5.71 -7.06 20.75
CA MET A 82 -5.29 -5.86 20.02
C MET A 82 -4.61 -6.23 18.70
N ALA A 83 -3.77 -7.26 18.67
CA ALA A 83 -3.17 -7.76 17.44
C ALA A 83 -4.25 -8.23 16.44
N SER A 84 -5.26 -8.96 16.92
CA SER A 84 -6.41 -9.40 16.11
C SER A 84 -7.24 -8.24 15.59
N GLN A 85 -7.49 -7.22 16.40
CA GLN A 85 -8.19 -6.02 15.97
C GLN A 85 -7.43 -5.27 14.88
N ARG A 86 -6.12 -5.04 15.06
CA ARG A 86 -5.28 -4.35 14.06
C ARG A 86 -5.19 -5.12 12.74
N LYS A 87 -5.13 -6.46 12.79
CA LYS A 87 -5.26 -7.31 11.59
C LYS A 87 -6.58 -7.07 10.87
N ARG A 88 -7.71 -7.07 11.60
CA ARG A 88 -9.04 -6.83 11.03
C ARG A 88 -9.19 -5.43 10.43
N GLU A 89 -8.61 -4.41 11.05
CA GLU A 89 -8.60 -3.06 10.46
C GLU A 89 -7.86 -3.02 9.13
N VAL A 90 -6.70 -3.67 9.03
CA VAL A 90 -5.97 -3.80 7.75
C VAL A 90 -6.83 -4.50 6.70
N MET A 91 -7.44 -5.63 7.06
CA MET A 91 -8.34 -6.36 6.16
C MET A 91 -9.49 -5.47 5.68
N ARG A 92 -10.15 -4.74 6.60
CA ARG A 92 -11.22 -3.80 6.28
C ARG A 92 -10.76 -2.67 5.37
N LYS A 93 -9.56 -2.13 5.58
CA LYS A 93 -8.99 -1.06 4.73
C LYS A 93 -8.86 -1.54 3.29
N TYR A 94 -8.30 -2.73 3.08
CA TYR A 94 -8.09 -3.31 1.75
C TYR A 94 -9.25 -4.15 1.22
N ASN A 95 -10.42 -4.12 1.87
CA ASN A 95 -11.59 -4.89 1.49
C ASN A 95 -11.33 -6.41 1.36
N LEU A 96 -10.59 -6.96 2.31
CA LEU A 96 -10.25 -8.38 2.42
C LEU A 96 -11.21 -9.07 3.39
N HIS A 97 -11.77 -10.19 2.98
CA HIS A 97 -12.84 -10.90 3.70
C HIS A 97 -12.36 -12.18 4.37
N SER A 98 -11.17 -12.67 4.02
CA SER A 98 -10.63 -13.91 4.57
C SER A 98 -9.13 -13.82 4.86
N ASP A 99 -8.66 -14.71 5.74
CA ASP A 99 -7.23 -14.86 6.01
C ASP A 99 -6.47 -15.30 4.75
N VAL A 100 -7.09 -16.10 3.88
CA VAL A 100 -6.53 -16.49 2.59
C VAL A 100 -6.30 -15.27 1.70
N GLU A 101 -7.28 -14.36 1.60
CA GLU A 101 -7.13 -13.10 0.87
C GLU A 101 -6.03 -12.21 1.45
N LEU A 102 -5.92 -12.15 2.79
CA LEU A 102 -4.84 -11.43 3.46
C LEU A 102 -3.47 -12.01 3.09
N TRP A 103 -3.30 -13.34 3.14
CA TRP A 103 -2.03 -13.97 2.78
C TRP A 103 -1.67 -13.77 1.30
N ASN A 104 -2.66 -13.91 0.41
CA ASN A 104 -2.46 -13.63 -1.01
C ASN A 104 -2.04 -12.17 -1.25
N PHE A 105 -2.66 -11.22 -0.55
CA PHE A 105 -2.29 -9.81 -0.60
C PHE A 105 -0.86 -9.57 -0.12
N LEU A 106 -0.48 -10.13 1.04
CA LEU A 106 0.88 -9.99 1.60
C LEU A 106 1.95 -10.67 0.74
N ASN A 107 1.63 -11.79 0.10
CA ASN A 107 2.54 -12.47 -0.81
C ASN A 107 2.75 -11.67 -2.11
N LYS A 108 1.69 -11.07 -2.68
CA LYS A 108 1.87 -10.14 -3.81
C LYS A 108 2.72 -8.94 -3.42
N TRP A 109 2.58 -8.43 -2.21
CA TRP A 109 3.44 -7.35 -1.69
C TRP A 109 4.92 -7.72 -1.61
N ARG A 110 5.26 -9.01 -1.43
CA ARG A 110 6.65 -9.50 -1.48
C ARG A 110 7.30 -9.23 -2.83
N GLU A 111 6.56 -9.48 -3.91
CA GLU A 111 7.04 -9.31 -5.29
C GLU A 111 7.39 -7.85 -5.62
N TYR A 112 6.79 -6.88 -4.90
CA TYR A 112 7.09 -5.45 -5.06
C TYR A 112 8.21 -4.93 -4.14
N LEU A 113 8.61 -5.69 -3.11
CA LEU A 113 9.61 -5.29 -2.12
C LEU A 113 10.97 -5.96 -2.34
N ILE A 114 11.02 -7.07 -3.06
CA ILE A 114 12.25 -7.73 -3.49
C ILE A 114 12.46 -7.34 -4.95
N PRO A 115 13.47 -6.53 -5.31
CA PRO A 115 13.83 -6.34 -6.71
C PRO A 115 14.08 -7.71 -7.30
N SER A 116 13.41 -8.04 -8.41
CA SER A 116 13.80 -9.17 -9.24
C SER A 116 15.29 -9.05 -9.56
N GLU A 117 16.09 -10.03 -9.13
CA GLU A 117 17.49 -10.18 -9.53
C GLU A 117 17.65 -10.19 -11.06
#